data_AF-A0A521IQ28-F1
#
_entry.id   AF-A0A521IQ28-F1
#
_cell.length_a   1.000
_cell.length_b   1.000
_cell.length_c   1.000
_cell.angle_alpha   90.00
_cell.angle_beta   90.00
_cell.angle_gamma   90.00
#
_symmetry.space_group_name_H-M   'P 1'
#
loop_
_entity.id
_entity.type
_entity.pdbx_description
1 polymer ?
#
loop_
_entity_poly.entity_id
_entity_poly.type
_entity_poly.pdbx_seq_one_letter_code
_entity_poly.pdbx_strand_id
1 'polypeptide(L)'
;VIGTHSKVLTSDEQILDGGTAFISDNGRCGSQMSVGGFEPEAEIEKQITQLPVRSKEYWEDTALVGVIVEIDETGKATAIEPIRSALKEE
;
A
#
# COMPACT_ATOMS: atom_id res chain seq x y z
N VAL A 1 -9.60 10.99 4.17
CA VAL A 1 -9.01 10.12 5.21
C VAL A 1 -8.41 8.91 4.53
N ILE A 2 -7.08 8.81 4.52
CA ILE A 2 -6.36 7.76 3.81
C ILE A 2 -5.72 6.84 4.85
N GLY A 3 -6.19 5.60 4.94
CA GLY A 3 -5.60 4.62 5.84
C GLY A 3 -4.25 4.10 5.35
N THR A 4 -3.46 3.55 6.28
CA THR A 4 -2.12 2.99 6.06
C THR A 4 -1.91 1.84 7.06
N HIS A 5 -0.73 1.20 7.04
CA HIS A 5 -0.21 0.18 7.97
C HIS A 5 -0.33 -1.27 7.50
N SER A 6 -1.46 -1.68 6.91
CA SER A 6 -1.65 -3.07 6.49
C SER A 6 -0.78 -3.45 5.29
N LYS A 7 -0.27 -2.43 4.55
CA LYS A 7 0.64 -2.58 3.40
C LYS A 7 -0.04 -3.23 2.18
N VAL A 8 -1.36 -3.33 2.17
CA VAL A 8 -2.16 -3.88 1.08
C VAL A 8 -3.16 -2.83 0.61
N LEU A 9 -3.13 -2.51 -0.68
CA LEU A 9 -4.07 -1.57 -1.27
C LEU A 9 -5.48 -2.15 -1.24
N THR A 10 -6.44 -1.45 -0.61
CA THR A 10 -7.85 -1.83 -0.64
C THR A 10 -8.55 -1.26 -1.89
N SER A 11 -9.72 -1.80 -2.23
CA SER A 11 -10.56 -1.34 -3.35
C SER A 11 -11.89 -0.76 -2.86
N ASP A 12 -11.84 -0.10 -1.70
CA ASP A 12 -12.99 0.52 -1.03
C ASP A 12 -12.94 2.06 -1.09
N GLU A 13 -12.16 2.59 -2.04
CA GLU A 13 -12.06 4.01 -2.29
C GLU A 13 -13.44 4.61 -2.61
N GLN A 14 -13.73 5.74 -1.99
CA GLN A 14 -15.00 6.45 -2.21
C GLN A 14 -14.92 7.88 -1.73
N ILE A 15 -15.87 8.71 -2.18
CA ILE A 15 -16.13 10.03 -1.61
C ILE A 15 -17.32 9.89 -0.67
N LEU A 16 -17.09 10.13 0.62
CA LEU A 16 -18.13 10.05 1.66
C LEU A 16 -19.07 11.26 1.59
N ASP A 17 -20.23 11.11 2.23
CA ASP A 17 -21.15 12.21 2.50
C ASP A 17 -20.40 13.38 3.16
N GLY A 18 -20.54 14.58 2.59
CA GLY A 18 -19.77 15.76 3.00
C GLY A 18 -18.50 16.02 2.17
N GLY A 19 -18.16 15.16 1.21
CA GLY A 19 -17.11 15.39 0.22
C GLY A 19 -15.70 14.99 0.68
N THR A 20 -15.59 14.02 1.60
CA THR A 20 -14.29 13.52 2.07
C THR A 20 -13.91 12.25 1.31
N ALA A 21 -12.79 12.27 0.59
CA ALA A 21 -12.21 11.06 0.01
C ALA A 21 -11.78 10.08 1.11
N PHE A 22 -12.04 8.79 0.94
CA PHE A 22 -11.76 7.73 1.90
C PHE A 22 -11.22 6.48 1.21
N ILE A 23 -10.28 5.79 1.87
CA ILE A 23 -9.84 4.43 1.55
C ILE A 23 -9.32 3.78 2.85
N SER A 24 -9.58 2.49 3.07
CA SER A 24 -9.12 1.79 4.27
C SER A 24 -7.61 1.61 4.36
N ASP A 25 -6.92 1.36 3.24
CA ASP A 25 -5.46 1.34 3.20
C ASP A 25 -4.94 1.68 1.80
N ASN A 26 -3.97 2.60 1.70
CA ASN A 26 -3.36 3.01 0.44
C ASN A 26 -2.24 2.09 -0.06
N GLY A 27 -2.00 0.96 0.63
CA GLY A 27 -1.01 -0.03 0.27
C GLY A 27 0.42 0.33 0.68
N ARG A 28 1.38 -0.30 0.00
CA ARG A 28 2.82 -0.09 0.24
C ARG A 28 3.54 0.33 -1.03
N CYS A 29 4.23 1.46 -0.95
CA CYS A 29 5.30 1.82 -1.87
C CYS A 29 6.55 0.97 -1.54
N GLY A 30 7.00 0.16 -2.49
CA GLY A 30 8.09 -0.81 -2.33
C GLY A 30 7.84 -2.12 -3.08
N SER A 31 8.58 -3.18 -2.73
CA SER A 31 8.47 -4.49 -3.38
C SER A 31 7.04 -5.07 -3.37
N GLN A 32 6.54 -5.47 -4.54
CA GLN A 32 5.24 -6.13 -4.70
C GLN A 32 5.30 -7.65 -4.50
N MET A 33 6.50 -8.22 -4.44
CA MET A 33 6.74 -9.67 -4.25
C MET A 33 7.20 -10.03 -2.83
N SER A 34 7.07 -9.09 -1.88
CA SER A 34 7.47 -9.27 -0.47
C SER A 34 6.33 -9.73 0.45
N VAL A 35 6.67 -10.24 1.65
CA VAL A 35 5.71 -10.41 2.76
C VAL A 35 5.76 -9.15 3.63
N GLY A 36 4.86 -8.19 3.35
CA GLY A 36 4.80 -6.93 4.10
C GLY A 36 6.10 -6.12 4.07
N GLY A 37 6.90 -6.25 3.01
CA GLY A 37 8.21 -5.60 2.85
C GLY A 37 9.42 -6.43 3.25
N PHE A 38 9.23 -7.68 3.68
CA PHE A 38 10.31 -8.59 4.04
C PHE A 38 10.46 -9.74 3.05
N GLU A 39 11.66 -10.35 3.07
CA GLU A 39 12.03 -11.54 2.31
C GLU A 39 11.03 -12.68 2.57
N PRO A 40 10.32 -13.19 1.55
CA PRO A 40 9.29 -14.19 1.72
C PRO A 40 9.78 -15.45 2.44
N GLU A 41 10.96 -15.96 2.10
CA GLU A 41 11.53 -17.19 2.65
C GLU A 41 11.72 -17.08 4.17
N ALA A 42 12.27 -15.96 4.65
CA ALA A 42 12.53 -15.73 6.07
C ALA A 42 11.23 -15.62 6.89
N GLU A 43 10.21 -14.94 6.35
CA GLU A 43 8.91 -14.83 7.02
C GLU A 43 8.15 -16.15 7.01
N ILE A 44 8.20 -16.91 5.91
CA ILE A 44 7.60 -18.24 5.82
C ILE A 44 8.27 -19.20 6.81
N GLU A 45 9.60 -19.23 6.89
CA GLU A 45 10.34 -20.07 7.85
C GLU A 45 9.94 -19.74 9.29
N LYS A 46 9.84 -18.45 9.64
CA LYS A 46 9.37 -18.00 10.95
C LYS A 46 7.99 -18.56 11.29
N GLN A 47 7.05 -18.52 10.33
CA GLN A 47 5.68 -19.02 10.54
C GLN A 47 5.61 -20.55 10.60
N ILE A 48 6.41 -21.27 9.81
CA ILE A 48 6.42 -22.74 9.83
C ILE A 48 7.08 -23.27 11.10
N THR A 49 8.25 -22.73 11.46
CA THR A 49 9.08 -23.22 12.55
C THR A 49 8.64 -22.71 13.93
N GLN A 50 7.95 -21.57 13.97
CA GLN A 50 7.62 -20.83 15.20
C GLN A 50 8.88 -20.44 16.01
N LEU A 51 10.04 -20.40 15.35
CA LEU A 51 11.31 -19.98 15.94
C LEU A 51 11.65 -18.54 15.53
N PRO A 52 12.46 -17.82 16.33
CA PRO A 52 12.93 -16.49 15.95
C PRO A 52 13.83 -16.55 14.69
N VAL A 53 13.34 -16.02 13.58
CA VAL A 53 14.11 -15.75 12.36
C VAL A 53 14.14 -14.24 12.15
N ARG A 54 15.30 -13.68 11.83
CA ARG A 54 15.44 -12.23 11.60
C ARG A 54 14.82 -11.85 10.26
N SER A 55 13.85 -10.94 10.28
CA SER A 55 13.30 -10.32 9.08
C SER A 55 14.37 -9.54 8.32
N LYS A 56 14.41 -9.71 7.00
CA LYS A 56 15.26 -8.93 6.09
C LYS A 56 14.39 -8.17 5.10
N GLU A 57 14.75 -6.93 4.82
CA GLU A 57 14.03 -6.10 3.85
C GLU A 57 14.13 -6.70 2.44
N TYR A 58 13.07 -6.53 1.64
CA TYR A 58 13.03 -6.98 0.26
C TYR A 58 12.64 -5.83 -0.67
N TRP A 59 13.50 -5.59 -1.67
CA TRP A 59 13.51 -4.40 -2.52
C TRP A 59 13.47 -4.71 -4.02
N GLU A 60 13.24 -5.96 -4.41
CA GLU A 60 13.02 -6.33 -5.81
C GLU A 60 11.56 -6.07 -6.23
N ASP A 61 11.30 -5.91 -7.52
CA ASP A 61 9.96 -5.65 -8.09
C ASP A 61 9.21 -4.51 -7.36
N THR A 62 9.86 -3.35 -7.29
CA THR A 62 9.31 -2.21 -6.57
C THR A 62 8.26 -1.47 -7.38
N ALA A 63 7.20 -1.03 -6.70
CA ALA A 63 6.18 -0.17 -7.26
C ALA A 63 5.87 0.99 -6.33
N LEU A 64 5.58 2.15 -6.91
CA LEU A 64 4.87 3.21 -6.23
C LEU A 64 3.40 2.79 -6.09
N VAL A 65 2.88 2.82 -4.87
CA VAL A 65 1.48 2.53 -4.57
C VAL A 65 0.93 3.62 -3.67
N GLY A 66 -0.28 4.10 -3.98
CA GLY A 66 -0.95 5.14 -3.21
C GLY A 66 -2.30 5.50 -3.80
N VAL A 67 -2.73 6.73 -3.56
CA VAL A 67 -3.99 7.29 -4.08
C VAL A 67 -3.78 8.71 -4.59
N ILE A 68 -4.47 9.05 -5.68
CA ILE A 68 -4.61 10.41 -6.19
C ILE A 68 -5.97 10.92 -5.73
N VAL A 69 -6.01 12.12 -5.16
CA VAL A 69 -7.25 12.78 -4.72
C VAL A 69 -7.32 14.14 -5.40
N GLU A 70 -8.43 14.38 -6.10
CA GLU A 70 -8.74 15.69 -6.66
C GLU A 70 -9.64 16.46 -5.68
N ILE A 71 -9.34 17.74 -5.48
CA ILE A 71 -10.03 18.61 -4.53
C ILE A 71 -10.41 19.91 -5.25
N ASP A 72 -11.67 20.32 -5.15
CA ASP A 72 -12.18 21.57 -5.72
C ASP A 72 -11.84 22.80 -4.85
N GLU A 73 -12.19 23.99 -5.34
CA GLU A 73 -12.01 25.26 -4.61
C GLU A 73 -12.81 25.36 -3.31
N THR A 74 -13.83 24.51 -3.12
CA THR A 74 -14.62 24.44 -1.88
C THR A 74 -13.94 23.58 -0.81
N GLY A 75 -12.83 22.90 -1.17
CA GLY A 75 -12.10 21.98 -0.30
C GLY A 75 -12.71 20.58 -0.24
N LYS A 76 -13.64 20.26 -1.14
CA LYS A 76 -14.26 18.93 -1.23
C LYS A 76 -13.55 18.07 -2.25
N ALA A 77 -13.43 16.78 -1.95
CA ALA A 77 -12.91 15.81 -2.90
C ALA A 77 -13.90 15.61 -4.05
N THR A 78 -13.41 15.65 -5.29
CA THR A 78 -14.18 15.43 -6.52
C THR A 78 -13.87 14.07 -7.15
N ALA A 79 -12.68 13.52 -6.89
CA ALA A 79 -12.26 12.19 -7.31
C ALA A 79 -11.27 11.58 -6.31
N ILE A 80 -11.26 10.25 -6.24
CA ILE A 80 -10.21 9.45 -5.59
C ILE A 80 -9.91 8.25 -6.49
N GLU A 81 -8.64 8.05 -6.83
CA GLU A 81 -8.19 6.95 -7.68
C GLU A 81 -6.94 6.27 -7.09
N PRO A 82 -6.95 4.94 -6.88
CA PRO A 82 -5.76 4.21 -6.51
C PRO A 82 -4.74 4.20 -7.64
N ILE A 83 -3.45 4.37 -7.30
CA ILE A 83 -2.35 4.28 -8.25
C ILE A 83 -1.40 3.15 -7.87
N ARG A 84 -1.01 2.36 -8.87
CA ARG A 84 0.11 1.43 -8.80
C ARG A 84 0.97 1.63 -10.05
N SER A 85 2.23 2.00 -9.87
CA SER A 85 3.19 2.20 -10.95
C SER A 85 4.47 1.42 -10.67
N ALA A 86 4.77 0.45 -11.52
CA ALA A 86 6.02 -0.30 -11.43
C ALA A 86 7.21 0.63 -11.70
N LEU A 87 8.22 0.57 -10.84
CA LEU A 87 9.49 1.27 -11.07
C LEU A 87 10.31 0.43 -12.04
N LYS A 88 10.77 1.04 -13.13
CA LYS A 88 11.75 0.40 -14.02
C LYS A 88 13.12 0.60 -13.40
N GLU A 89 13.89 -0.48 -13.28
CA GLU A 89 15.32 -0.39 -12.98
C GLU A 89 16.02 0.25 -14.20
N GLU A 90 16.86 1.25 -13.97
CA GLU A 90 17.75 1.85 -14.98
C GLU A 90 18.92 0.93 -15.34
#